data_AF-A0A419YEU9-F1
#
_entry.id   AF-A0A419YEU9-F1
#
_cell.length_a   1.000
_cell.length_b   1.000
_cell.length_c   1.000
_cell.angle_alpha   90.00
_cell.angle_beta   90.00
_cell.angle_gamma   90.00
#
_symmetry.space_group_name_H-M   'P 1'
#
loop_
_entity.id
_entity.type
_entity.pdbx_description
1 polymer ?
#
loop_
_entity_poly.entity_id
_entity_poly.type
_entity_poly.pdbx_seq_one_letter_code
_entity_poly.pdbx_strand_id
1 'polypeptide(L)'
;MKDTTNTCVEYRVTGLAAEAAFFTLLSIPPLLLCLAGTLGYLDDILGAGTIDKLKQDIVSAAGTVLSSSSVDQIVQPLLHDVFDNARPDLISIGFLLSLWSGSRALYIFIDTITVMYGLDGKRGLVKTRLMSLGLYLGALVIGSLVLPLLLAGPGLVIGAFQGSAGVVNALYWPAAILLLIVFLTTLYHVAVPVSTPWREDIPGALVALVVLVVCSVALRVYLISSVEGHSVYGQLAAPVAVLLWIFVVALAVLIGAAMNAAIDRRWPTVETADARAENERLAEDAAVQRGREAAARRAVERAERTRQFGLAEGHDEDLFDEDDDEPAPSEYPERWAGFLPHDDVRRRVRAVRRRPPRP
;
A
#
# COMPACT_ATOMS: atom_id res chain seq x y z
N MET A 1 -15.44 -15.05 -2.91
CA MET A 1 -15.51 -14.65 -1.49
C MET A 1 -14.53 -15.43 -0.63
N LYS A 2 -14.64 -16.76 -0.49
CA LYS A 2 -13.65 -17.56 0.28
C LYS A 2 -12.20 -17.35 -0.23
N ASP A 3 -12.01 -17.38 -1.54
CA ASP A 3 -10.69 -17.19 -2.16
C ASP A 3 -10.11 -15.80 -1.85
N THR A 4 -10.94 -14.74 -1.94
CA THR A 4 -10.55 -13.37 -1.59
C THR A 4 -10.09 -13.25 -0.14
N THR A 5 -10.84 -13.83 0.80
CA THR A 5 -10.47 -13.79 2.23
C THR A 5 -9.16 -14.53 2.48
N ASN A 6 -8.96 -15.69 1.85
CA ASN A 6 -7.72 -16.44 1.96
C ASN A 6 -6.53 -15.64 1.42
N THR A 7 -6.66 -15.02 0.24
CA THR A 7 -5.65 -14.11 -0.31
C THR A 7 -5.32 -12.96 0.65
N CYS A 8 -6.34 -12.35 1.27
CA CYS A 8 -6.09 -11.25 2.22
C CYS A 8 -5.29 -11.68 3.46
N VAL A 9 -5.57 -12.88 3.98
CA VAL A 9 -4.86 -13.44 5.14
C VAL A 9 -3.44 -13.86 4.75
N GLU A 10 -3.29 -14.57 3.63
CA GLU A 10 -2.02 -15.07 3.11
C GLU A 10 -1.00 -13.94 2.89
N TYR A 11 -1.44 -12.84 2.27
CA TYR A 11 -0.58 -11.70 1.96
C TYR A 11 -0.51 -10.64 3.06
N ARG A 12 -1.02 -10.91 4.27
CA ARG A 12 -0.98 -9.96 5.40
C ARG A 12 -1.50 -8.57 5.03
N VAL A 13 -2.62 -8.51 4.29
CA VAL A 13 -3.16 -7.27 3.71
C VAL A 13 -3.39 -6.17 4.74
N THR A 14 -3.79 -6.53 5.96
CA THR A 14 -3.95 -5.58 7.06
C THR A 14 -2.62 -4.93 7.46
N GLY A 15 -1.52 -5.68 7.49
CA GLY A 15 -0.19 -5.14 7.80
C GLY A 15 0.31 -4.20 6.69
N LEU A 16 0.13 -4.58 5.43
CA LEU A 16 0.53 -3.76 4.28
C LEU A 16 -0.34 -2.49 4.15
N ALA A 17 -1.64 -2.58 4.48
CA ALA A 17 -2.52 -1.43 4.57
C ALA A 17 -2.05 -0.45 5.65
N ALA A 18 -1.62 -0.95 6.82
CA ALA A 18 -1.07 -0.11 7.89
C ALA A 18 0.24 0.57 7.46
N GLU A 19 1.12 -0.14 6.75
CA GLU A 19 2.36 0.43 6.21
C GLU A 19 2.06 1.54 5.19
N ALA A 20 1.17 1.28 4.23
CA ALA A 20 0.76 2.27 3.23
C ALA A 20 0.11 3.50 3.89
N ALA A 21 -0.71 3.29 4.90
CA ALA A 21 -1.36 4.37 5.65
C ALA A 21 -0.36 5.23 6.42
N PHE A 22 0.63 4.61 7.06
CA PHE A 22 1.71 5.31 7.76
C PHE A 22 2.49 6.23 6.80
N PHE A 23 2.92 5.72 5.64
CA PHE A 23 3.68 6.53 4.67
C PHE A 23 2.83 7.61 4.00
N THR A 24 1.53 7.37 3.79
CA THR A 24 0.58 8.38 3.30
C THR A 24 0.36 9.49 4.34
N LEU A 25 0.23 9.13 5.63
CA LEU A 25 0.12 10.13 6.70
C LEU A 25 1.38 11.00 6.79
N LEU A 26 2.56 10.38 6.68
CA LEU A 26 3.85 11.07 6.75
C LEU A 26 4.03 12.07 5.58
N SER A 27 3.44 11.79 4.40
CA SER A 27 3.51 12.71 3.27
C SER A 27 2.62 13.94 3.39
N ILE A 28 1.53 13.90 4.18
CA ILE A 28 0.52 14.96 4.21
C ILE A 28 1.08 16.31 4.72
N PRO A 29 1.67 16.42 5.93
CA PRO A 29 2.12 17.72 6.42
C PRO A 29 3.15 18.39 5.49
N PRO A 30 4.21 17.70 5.03
CA PRO A 30 5.16 18.29 4.09
C PRO A 30 4.54 18.64 2.73
N LEU A 31 3.53 17.89 2.27
CA LEU A 31 2.79 18.21 1.05
C LEU A 31 1.99 19.51 1.21
N LEU A 32 1.31 19.68 2.35
CA LEU A 32 0.53 20.88 2.65
C LEU A 32 1.44 22.11 2.72
N LEU A 33 2.60 21.99 3.38
CA LEU A 33 3.62 23.05 3.42
C LEU A 33 4.08 23.43 2.01
N CYS A 34 4.34 22.43 1.15
CA CYS A 34 4.76 22.69 -0.22
C CYS A 34 3.68 23.38 -1.05
N LEU A 35 2.43 22.92 -0.93
CA LEU A 35 1.30 23.52 -1.65
C LEU A 35 1.12 24.98 -1.24
N ALA A 36 1.13 25.25 0.07
CA ALA A 36 0.99 26.59 0.60
C ALA A 36 2.16 27.51 0.24
N GLY A 37 3.41 27.01 0.31
CA GLY A 37 4.58 27.76 -0.13
C GLY A 37 4.58 28.08 -1.63
N THR A 38 4.11 27.14 -2.46
CA THR A 38 3.99 27.33 -3.91
C THR A 38 2.93 28.39 -4.23
N LEU A 39 1.79 28.34 -3.54
CA LEU A 39 0.74 29.37 -3.63
C LEU A 39 1.23 30.74 -3.14
N GLY A 40 1.98 30.75 -2.04
CA GLY A 40 2.79 31.87 -1.53
C GLY A 40 3.52 32.61 -2.64
N TYR A 41 4.40 31.86 -3.29
CA TYR A 41 5.26 32.36 -4.35
C TYR A 41 4.49 32.76 -5.63
N LEU A 42 3.41 32.03 -5.97
CA LEU A 42 2.55 32.35 -7.11
C LEU A 42 1.80 33.67 -6.92
N ASP A 43 1.34 33.99 -5.72
CA ASP A 43 0.60 35.24 -5.45
C ASP A 43 1.54 36.46 -5.45
N ASP A 44 2.77 36.31 -4.96
CA ASP A 44 3.83 37.33 -5.09
C ASP A 44 4.14 37.65 -6.57
N ILE A 45 4.08 36.65 -7.45
CA ILE A 45 4.33 36.81 -8.89
C ILE A 45 3.10 37.33 -9.64
N LEU A 46 1.91 36.83 -9.31
CA LEU A 46 0.67 37.09 -10.07
C LEU A 46 -0.14 38.26 -9.52
N GLY A 47 0.12 38.71 -8.29
CA GLY A 47 -0.52 39.86 -7.64
C GLY A 47 -2.04 39.75 -7.50
N ALA A 48 -2.57 38.52 -7.44
CA ALA A 48 -4.00 38.25 -7.60
C ALA A 48 -4.79 38.25 -6.28
N GLY A 49 -4.13 38.42 -5.13
CA GLY A 49 -4.78 38.31 -3.81
C GLY A 49 -5.43 36.94 -3.59
N THR A 50 -4.87 35.91 -4.25
CA THR A 50 -5.44 34.57 -4.27
C THR A 50 -5.19 33.86 -2.95
N ILE A 51 -4.09 34.17 -2.27
CA ILE A 51 -3.79 33.62 -0.94
C ILE A 51 -4.77 34.15 0.08
N ASP A 52 -5.09 35.45 0.07
CA ASP A 52 -6.01 36.02 1.06
C ASP A 52 -7.41 35.44 0.92
N LYS A 53 -7.88 35.25 -0.33
CA LYS A 53 -9.13 34.55 -0.61
C LYS A 53 -9.08 33.09 -0.17
N LEU A 54 -8.00 32.37 -0.47
CA LEU A 54 -7.86 30.98 -0.07
C LEU A 54 -7.74 30.82 1.46
N LYS A 55 -7.01 31.70 2.15
CA LYS A 55 -6.94 31.77 3.61
C LYS A 55 -8.35 32.01 4.18
N GLN A 56 -9.11 32.95 3.61
CA GLN A 56 -10.50 33.19 4.01
C GLN A 56 -11.41 31.98 3.75
N ASP A 57 -11.26 31.31 2.61
CA ASP A 57 -12.04 30.11 2.27
C ASP A 57 -11.71 28.94 3.21
N ILE A 58 -10.42 28.74 3.53
CA ILE A 58 -9.98 27.72 4.49
C ILE A 58 -10.50 28.04 5.90
N VAL A 59 -10.39 29.30 6.34
CA VAL A 59 -10.90 29.74 7.65
C VAL A 59 -12.42 29.61 7.72
N SER A 60 -13.12 29.96 6.64
CA SER A 60 -14.58 29.85 6.51
C SER A 60 -15.01 28.37 6.56
N ALA A 61 -14.39 27.51 5.75
CA ALA A 61 -14.65 26.08 5.75
C ALA A 61 -14.31 25.45 7.11
N ALA A 62 -13.18 25.80 7.71
CA ALA A 62 -12.81 25.37 9.05
C ALA A 62 -13.84 25.83 10.09
N GLY A 63 -14.35 27.05 10.00
CA GLY A 63 -15.39 27.58 10.89
C GLY A 63 -16.75 26.90 10.76
N THR A 64 -17.02 26.20 9.64
CA THR A 64 -18.23 25.36 9.52
C THR A 64 -18.13 24.03 10.26
N VAL A 65 -16.92 23.56 10.56
CA VAL A 65 -16.65 22.23 11.13
C VAL A 65 -16.04 22.30 12.53
N LEU A 66 -15.27 23.35 12.82
CA LEU A 66 -14.51 23.55 14.05
C LEU A 66 -15.10 24.70 14.89
N SER A 67 -14.82 24.69 16.19
CA SER A 67 -15.15 25.81 17.07
C SER A 67 -14.35 27.07 16.70
N SER A 68 -14.93 28.26 16.92
CA SER A 68 -14.23 29.54 16.70
C SER A 68 -12.89 29.60 17.45
N SER A 69 -12.83 29.05 18.67
CA SER A 69 -11.59 28.96 19.45
C SER A 69 -10.52 28.10 18.77
N SER A 70 -10.89 27.01 18.10
CA SER A 70 -9.95 26.16 17.36
C SER A 70 -9.48 26.84 16.07
N VAL A 71 -10.35 27.61 15.42
CA VAL A 71 -10.00 28.38 14.23
C VAL A 71 -8.98 29.47 14.57
N ASP A 72 -9.21 30.25 15.63
CA ASP A 72 -8.33 31.36 16.01
C ASP A 72 -7.01 30.91 16.66
N GLN A 73 -7.03 29.81 17.42
CA GLN A 73 -5.82 29.34 18.14
C GLN A 73 -4.97 28.33 17.37
N ILE A 74 -5.53 27.68 16.34
CA ILE A 74 -4.85 26.59 15.61
C ILE A 74 -4.80 26.92 14.13
N VAL A 75 -5.95 27.16 13.48
CA VAL A 75 -6.02 27.32 12.02
C VAL A 75 -5.35 28.61 11.55
N GLN A 76 -5.70 29.77 12.13
CA GLN A 76 -5.10 31.04 11.73
C GLN A 76 -3.57 31.10 11.98
N PRO A 77 -3.04 30.68 13.14
CA PRO A 77 -1.59 30.65 13.37
C PRO A 77 -0.87 29.70 12.41
N LEU A 78 -1.44 28.52 12.14
CA LEU A 78 -0.88 27.60 11.15
C LEU A 78 -0.87 28.23 9.76
N LEU A 79 -1.94 28.90 9.34
CA LEU A 79 -1.96 29.60 8.06
C LEU A 79 -0.94 30.74 8.00
N HIS A 80 -0.78 31.51 9.08
CA HIS A 80 0.23 32.56 9.15
C HIS A 80 1.65 32.00 9.09
N ASP A 81 1.96 30.97 9.88
CA ASP A 81 3.28 30.33 9.90
C ASP A 81 3.64 29.69 8.56
N VAL A 82 2.65 29.13 7.86
CA VAL A 82 2.88 28.43 6.60
C VAL A 82 2.97 29.40 5.41
N PHE A 83 2.12 30.42 5.36
CA PHE A 83 2.06 31.34 4.21
C PHE A 83 2.92 32.59 4.38
N ASP A 84 3.03 33.16 5.59
CA ASP A 84 3.71 34.44 5.82
C ASP A 84 5.16 34.25 6.29
N ASN A 85 5.49 33.10 6.88
CA ASN A 85 6.86 32.70 7.28
C ASN A 85 7.47 31.62 6.36
N ALA A 86 7.01 31.54 5.11
CA ALA A 86 7.44 30.56 4.12
C ALA A 86 8.96 30.61 3.87
N ARG A 87 9.72 29.68 4.47
CA ARG A 87 11.16 29.51 4.20
C ARG A 87 11.34 28.60 2.99
N PRO A 88 11.96 29.07 1.88
CA PRO A 88 12.17 28.27 0.67
C PRO A 88 12.90 26.94 0.93
N ASP A 89 13.81 26.93 1.91
CA ASP A 89 14.56 25.74 2.33
C ASP A 89 13.64 24.66 2.92
N LEU A 90 12.69 25.06 3.77
CA LEU A 90 11.73 24.14 4.39
C LEU A 90 10.71 23.61 3.37
N ILE A 91 10.31 24.44 2.42
CA ILE A 91 9.42 24.03 1.31
C ILE A 91 10.12 22.95 0.46
N SER A 92 11.39 23.16 0.12
CA SER A 92 12.16 22.23 -0.71
C SER A 92 12.39 20.88 0.01
N ILE A 93 12.78 20.92 1.28
CA ILE A 93 12.96 19.71 2.11
C ILE A 93 11.61 19.01 2.32
N GLY A 94 10.54 19.77 2.60
CA GLY A 94 9.20 19.23 2.77
C GLY A 94 8.68 18.56 1.50
N PHE A 95 8.91 19.15 0.34
CA PHE A 95 8.57 18.54 -0.94
C PHE A 95 9.29 17.20 -1.15
N LEU A 96 10.59 17.13 -0.89
CA LEU A 96 11.35 15.88 -1.02
C LEU A 96 10.85 14.79 -0.04
N LEU A 97 10.53 15.17 1.20
CA LEU A 97 9.98 14.25 2.20
C LEU A 97 8.59 13.75 1.81
N SER A 98 7.73 14.63 1.32
CA SER A 98 6.41 14.27 0.79
C SER A 98 6.54 13.32 -0.40
N LEU A 99 7.43 13.66 -1.35
CA LEU A 99 7.65 12.88 -2.56
C LEU A 99 8.17 11.48 -2.24
N TRP A 100 9.13 11.37 -1.31
CA TRP A 100 9.65 10.10 -0.85
C TRP A 100 8.59 9.26 -0.14
N SER A 101 7.86 9.85 0.80
CA SER A 101 6.87 9.13 1.62
C SER A 101 5.66 8.70 0.79
N GLY A 102 5.13 9.62 -0.02
CA GLY A 102 4.00 9.35 -0.90
C GLY A 102 4.33 8.33 -1.98
N SER A 103 5.47 8.47 -2.67
CA SER A 103 5.91 7.46 -3.65
C SER A 103 6.17 6.09 -3.03
N ARG A 104 6.54 6.04 -1.74
CA ARG A 104 6.65 4.79 -0.98
C ARG A 104 5.28 4.19 -0.65
N ALA A 105 4.27 4.98 -0.29
CA ALA A 105 2.91 4.48 -0.12
C ALA A 105 2.38 3.85 -1.41
N LEU A 106 2.56 4.52 -2.56
CA LEU A 106 2.18 3.98 -3.87
C LEU A 106 2.97 2.72 -4.24
N TYR A 107 4.25 2.66 -3.89
CA TYR A 107 5.06 1.45 -4.07
C TYR A 107 4.44 0.27 -3.33
N ILE A 108 4.00 0.45 -2.08
CA ILE A 108 3.38 -0.63 -1.28
C ILE A 108 2.13 -1.15 -1.99
N PHE A 109 1.25 -0.26 -2.50
CA PHE A 109 0.09 -0.70 -3.26
C PHE A 109 0.49 -1.49 -4.51
N ILE A 110 1.35 -0.95 -5.36
CA ILE A 110 1.76 -1.58 -6.63
C ILE A 110 2.41 -2.96 -6.38
N ASP A 111 3.33 -3.02 -5.43
CA ASP A 111 4.07 -4.23 -5.07
C ASP A 111 3.11 -5.28 -4.50
N THR A 112 2.25 -4.89 -3.55
CA THR A 112 1.26 -5.80 -2.96
C THR A 112 0.30 -6.35 -4.01
N ILE A 113 -0.22 -5.51 -4.90
CA ILE A 113 -1.11 -5.94 -5.99
C ILE A 113 -0.37 -6.92 -6.91
N THR A 114 0.87 -6.59 -7.29
CA THR A 114 1.70 -7.45 -8.16
C THR A 114 1.92 -8.84 -7.52
N VAL A 115 2.21 -8.87 -6.23
CA VAL A 115 2.39 -10.09 -5.44
C VAL A 115 1.09 -10.90 -5.35
N MET A 116 -0.07 -10.25 -5.15
CA MET A 116 -1.36 -10.94 -5.14
C MET A 116 -1.67 -11.68 -6.44
N TYR A 117 -1.21 -11.13 -7.58
CA TYR A 117 -1.34 -11.79 -8.89
C TYR A 117 -0.31 -12.91 -9.11
N GLY A 118 0.68 -13.07 -8.22
CA GLY A 118 1.78 -14.04 -8.35
C GLY A 118 2.84 -13.60 -9.36
N LEU A 119 2.97 -12.29 -9.58
CA LEU A 119 3.88 -11.68 -10.57
C LEU A 119 5.03 -10.92 -9.90
N ASP A 120 5.36 -11.28 -8.66
CA ASP A 120 6.44 -10.73 -7.88
C ASP A 120 7.78 -10.84 -8.62
N GLY A 121 8.61 -9.80 -8.52
CA GLY A 121 9.92 -9.78 -9.18
C GLY A 121 9.90 -9.47 -10.69
N LYS A 122 8.79 -9.65 -11.41
CA LYS A 122 8.74 -9.51 -12.88
C LYS A 122 9.15 -8.14 -13.41
N ARG A 123 8.76 -7.05 -12.74
CA ARG A 123 9.07 -5.67 -13.16
C ARG A 123 10.44 -5.19 -12.66
N GLY A 124 11.02 -5.84 -11.65
CA GLY A 124 12.23 -5.41 -10.96
C GLY A 124 12.02 -4.20 -10.03
N LEU A 125 12.89 -4.03 -9.03
CA LEU A 125 12.72 -3.02 -7.98
C LEU A 125 12.80 -1.58 -8.50
N VAL A 126 13.76 -1.29 -9.39
CA VAL A 126 14.01 0.08 -9.88
C VAL A 126 12.85 0.59 -10.74
N LYS A 127 12.35 -0.24 -11.67
CA LYS A 127 11.22 0.15 -12.52
C LYS A 127 9.94 0.34 -11.70
N THR A 128 9.69 -0.53 -10.72
CA THR A 128 8.54 -0.41 -9.80
C THR A 128 8.63 0.87 -8.97
N ARG A 129 9.82 1.25 -8.49
CA ARG A 129 10.05 2.52 -7.77
C ARG A 129 9.86 3.75 -8.65
N LEU A 130 10.37 3.74 -9.88
CA LEU A 130 10.21 4.88 -10.79
C LEU A 130 8.75 5.05 -11.21
N MET A 131 8.05 3.95 -11.40
CA MET A 131 6.63 3.92 -11.71
C MET A 131 5.77 4.39 -10.53
N SER A 132 6.09 3.99 -9.29
CA SER A 132 5.38 4.48 -8.10
C SER A 132 5.56 5.99 -7.91
N LEU A 133 6.76 6.50 -8.21
CA LEU A 133 7.04 7.94 -8.25
C LEU A 133 6.21 8.65 -9.33
N GLY A 134 6.18 8.11 -10.56
CA GLY A 134 5.40 8.68 -11.67
C GLY A 134 3.89 8.69 -11.38
N LEU A 135 3.35 7.60 -10.83
CA LEU A 135 1.96 7.53 -10.41
C LEU A 135 1.65 8.50 -9.27
N TYR A 136 2.56 8.67 -8.31
CA TYR A 136 2.38 9.64 -7.24
C TYR A 136 2.36 11.08 -7.78
N LEU A 137 3.29 11.44 -8.69
CA LEU A 137 3.29 12.75 -9.35
C LEU A 137 2.00 12.97 -10.16
N GLY A 138 1.55 11.96 -10.91
CA GLY A 138 0.27 12.02 -11.63
C GLY A 138 -0.92 12.19 -10.69
N ALA A 139 -0.94 11.46 -9.57
CA ALA A 139 -1.97 11.60 -8.54
C ALA A 139 -1.94 12.97 -7.86
N LEU A 140 -0.77 13.59 -7.69
CA LEU A 140 -0.67 14.98 -7.19
C LEU A 140 -1.26 15.99 -8.18
N VAL A 141 -0.98 15.86 -9.47
CA VAL A 141 -1.53 16.76 -10.51
C VAL A 141 -3.03 16.58 -10.67
N ILE A 142 -3.51 15.33 -10.72
CA ILE A 142 -4.95 15.05 -10.78
C ILE A 142 -5.61 15.51 -9.49
N GLY A 143 -5.02 15.20 -8.34
CA GLY A 143 -5.51 15.54 -7.01
C GLY A 143 -5.60 17.06 -6.79
N SER A 144 -4.64 17.85 -7.27
CA SER A 144 -4.68 19.31 -7.14
C SER A 144 -5.82 19.96 -7.93
N LEU A 145 -6.30 19.32 -8.99
CA LEU A 145 -7.45 19.78 -9.79
C LEU A 145 -8.77 19.23 -9.23
N VAL A 146 -8.79 17.94 -8.89
CA VAL A 146 -9.98 17.19 -8.52
C VAL A 146 -10.41 17.47 -7.09
N LEU A 147 -9.47 17.52 -6.12
CA LEU A 147 -9.82 17.68 -4.71
C LEU A 147 -10.53 19.01 -4.43
N PRO A 148 -10.04 20.19 -4.88
CA PRO A 148 -10.77 21.44 -4.66
C PRO A 148 -12.17 21.42 -5.26
N LEU A 149 -12.34 20.80 -6.44
CA LEU A 149 -13.64 20.63 -7.08
C LEU A 149 -14.58 19.74 -6.25
N LEU A 150 -14.04 18.68 -5.62
CA LEU A 150 -14.79 17.81 -4.70
C LEU A 150 -15.13 18.50 -3.36
N LEU A 151 -14.22 19.33 -2.85
CA LEU A 151 -14.35 20.00 -1.56
C LEU A 151 -15.31 21.20 -1.62
N ALA A 152 -15.24 21.98 -2.69
CA ALA A 152 -16.09 23.15 -2.86
C ALA A 152 -17.56 22.78 -3.15
N GLY A 153 -17.84 21.50 -3.38
CA GLY A 153 -19.17 21.01 -3.68
C GLY A 153 -19.67 21.46 -5.06
N PRO A 154 -20.95 21.19 -5.35
CA PRO A 154 -21.56 21.58 -6.62
C PRO A 154 -21.66 23.11 -6.80
N GLY A 155 -21.54 23.91 -5.73
CA GLY A 155 -21.70 25.37 -5.76
C GLY A 155 -20.79 26.10 -6.75
N LEU A 156 -19.51 25.73 -6.84
CA LEU A 156 -18.58 26.34 -7.80
C LEU A 156 -18.93 26.01 -9.26
N VAL A 157 -19.37 24.78 -9.53
CA VAL A 157 -19.74 24.34 -10.89
C VAL A 157 -21.03 25.01 -11.35
N ILE A 158 -21.98 25.21 -10.42
CA ILE A 158 -23.24 25.91 -10.67
C ILE A 158 -23.01 27.39 -10.97
N GLY A 159 -22.06 28.04 -10.30
CA GLY A 159 -21.68 29.42 -10.56
C GLY A 159 -21.10 29.64 -11.97
N ALA A 160 -20.39 28.64 -12.50
CA ALA A 160 -19.82 28.67 -13.85
C ALA A 160 -20.87 28.41 -14.96
N PHE A 161 -21.94 27.67 -14.67
CA PHE A 161 -23.01 27.33 -15.62
C PHE A 161 -24.39 27.77 -15.11
N GLN A 162 -24.66 29.06 -15.22
CA GLN A 162 -25.94 29.68 -14.85
C GLN A 162 -27.10 28.98 -15.61
N GLY A 163 -28.00 28.34 -14.87
CA GLY A 163 -29.18 27.63 -15.41
C GLY A 163 -29.14 26.10 -15.37
N SER A 164 -28.00 25.49 -15.00
CA SER A 164 -27.84 24.02 -14.94
C SER A 164 -27.84 23.43 -13.52
N ALA A 165 -28.23 24.22 -12.52
CA ALA A 165 -28.05 23.90 -11.10
C ALA A 165 -28.62 22.54 -10.65
N GLY A 166 -29.77 22.15 -11.20
CA GLY A 166 -30.38 20.84 -10.91
C GLY A 166 -29.59 19.67 -11.50
N VAL A 167 -29.10 19.82 -12.74
CA VAL A 167 -28.32 18.80 -13.45
C VAL A 167 -26.94 18.63 -12.80
N VAL A 168 -26.28 19.74 -12.46
CA VAL A 168 -24.97 19.74 -11.81
C VAL A 168 -25.02 19.05 -10.46
N ASN A 169 -26.00 19.38 -9.61
CA ASN A 169 -26.17 18.71 -8.31
C ASN A 169 -26.41 17.20 -8.45
N ALA A 170 -27.23 16.79 -9.43
CA ALA A 170 -27.55 15.38 -9.65
C ALA A 170 -26.38 14.58 -10.20
N LEU A 171 -25.57 15.15 -11.11
CA LEU A 171 -24.44 14.46 -11.72
C LEU A 171 -23.15 14.49 -10.89
N TYR A 172 -23.04 15.41 -9.93
CA TYR A 172 -21.82 15.60 -9.15
C TYR A 172 -21.37 14.34 -8.40
N TRP A 173 -22.26 13.74 -7.61
CA TRP A 173 -21.94 12.53 -6.84
C TRP A 173 -21.67 11.31 -7.73
N PRO A 174 -22.49 11.01 -8.76
CA PRO A 174 -22.17 9.99 -9.75
C PRO A 174 -20.83 10.21 -10.45
N ALA A 175 -20.49 11.47 -10.81
CA ALA A 175 -19.22 11.79 -11.43
C ALA A 175 -18.04 11.56 -10.48
N ALA A 176 -18.16 11.93 -9.20
CA ALA A 176 -17.14 11.67 -8.19
C ALA A 176 -16.92 10.16 -7.97
N ILE A 177 -18.01 9.37 -7.90
CA ILE A 177 -17.94 7.91 -7.80
C ILE A 177 -17.29 7.31 -9.04
N LEU A 178 -17.69 7.75 -10.23
CA LEU A 178 -17.12 7.30 -11.50
C LEU A 178 -15.63 7.62 -11.56
N LEU A 179 -15.23 8.82 -11.16
CA LEU A 179 -13.83 9.23 -11.11
C LEU A 179 -13.01 8.36 -10.14
N LEU A 180 -13.57 8.04 -8.98
CA LEU A 180 -12.94 7.12 -8.01
C LEU A 180 -12.80 5.71 -8.58
N ILE A 181 -13.83 5.20 -9.28
CA ILE A 181 -13.77 3.89 -9.96
C ILE A 181 -12.68 3.91 -11.03
N VAL A 182 -12.63 4.95 -11.87
CA VAL A 182 -11.59 5.10 -12.91
C VAL A 182 -10.20 5.17 -12.28
N PHE A 183 -10.03 5.91 -11.19
CA PHE A 183 -8.77 6.02 -10.47
C PHE A 183 -8.32 4.66 -9.90
N LEU A 184 -9.21 3.95 -9.20
CA LEU A 184 -8.90 2.62 -8.64
C LEU A 184 -8.61 1.59 -9.73
N THR A 185 -9.43 1.56 -10.78
CA THR A 185 -9.25 0.65 -11.92
C THR A 185 -7.91 0.93 -12.60
N THR A 186 -7.54 2.21 -12.77
CA THR A 186 -6.23 2.59 -13.32
C THR A 186 -5.10 2.17 -12.40
N LEU A 187 -5.23 2.34 -11.08
CA LEU A 187 -4.22 1.89 -10.12
C LEU A 187 -4.00 0.37 -10.21
N TYR A 188 -5.07 -0.42 -10.26
CA TYR A 188 -5.01 -1.88 -10.39
C TYR A 188 -4.40 -2.32 -11.71
N HIS A 189 -4.90 -1.75 -12.81
CA HIS A 189 -4.43 -2.08 -14.15
C HIS A 189 -2.94 -1.78 -14.32
N VAL A 190 -2.52 -0.60 -13.87
CA VAL A 190 -1.12 -0.17 -13.98
C VAL A 190 -0.24 -0.99 -13.04
N ALA A 191 -0.72 -1.39 -11.86
CA ALA A 191 0.03 -2.21 -10.92
C ALA A 191 0.43 -3.58 -11.53
N VAL A 192 -0.42 -4.20 -12.33
CA VAL A 192 -0.13 -5.51 -12.95
C VAL A 192 0.92 -5.37 -14.09
N PRO A 193 2.04 -6.13 -14.08
CA PRO A 193 3.14 -6.01 -15.05
C PRO A 193 2.90 -6.68 -16.41
N VAL A 194 1.65 -6.97 -16.75
CA VAL A 194 1.23 -7.58 -18.03
C VAL A 194 -0.01 -6.87 -18.56
N SER A 195 -0.26 -6.96 -19.87
CA SER A 195 -1.36 -6.27 -20.53
C SER A 195 -2.68 -7.01 -20.33
N THR A 196 -3.38 -6.69 -19.26
CA THR A 196 -4.76 -7.15 -19.05
C THR A 196 -5.78 -6.18 -19.68
N PRO A 197 -6.96 -6.65 -20.10
CA PRO A 197 -8.06 -5.75 -20.43
C PRO A 197 -8.46 -4.88 -19.22
N TRP A 198 -8.45 -3.55 -19.37
CA TRP A 198 -8.79 -2.60 -18.29
C TRP A 198 -10.14 -2.86 -17.60
N ARG A 199 -11.08 -3.52 -18.30
CA ARG A 199 -12.40 -3.88 -17.76
C ARG A 199 -12.35 -4.96 -16.69
N GLU A 200 -11.30 -5.78 -16.66
CA GLU A 200 -11.11 -6.84 -15.67
C GLU A 200 -10.88 -6.29 -14.26
N ASP A 201 -10.43 -5.03 -14.16
CA ASP A 201 -10.11 -4.39 -12.89
C ASP A 201 -11.31 -3.68 -12.22
N ILE A 202 -12.40 -3.46 -12.98
CA ILE A 202 -13.61 -2.75 -12.52
C ILE A 202 -14.31 -3.46 -11.34
N PRO A 203 -14.49 -4.80 -11.32
CA PRO A 203 -15.14 -5.50 -10.21
C PRO A 203 -14.47 -5.23 -8.86
N GLY A 204 -13.15 -5.23 -8.81
CA GLY A 204 -12.36 -4.91 -7.63
C GLY A 204 -12.51 -3.46 -7.19
N ALA A 205 -12.61 -2.52 -8.14
CA ALA A 205 -12.86 -1.11 -7.82
C ALA A 205 -14.25 -0.91 -7.18
N LEU A 206 -15.26 -1.63 -7.66
CA LEU A 206 -16.60 -1.64 -7.05
C LEU A 206 -16.59 -2.26 -5.66
N VAL A 207 -15.86 -3.37 -5.47
CA VAL A 207 -15.70 -4.00 -4.14
C VAL A 207 -14.97 -3.08 -3.18
N ALA A 208 -13.88 -2.43 -3.62
CA ALA A 208 -13.16 -1.44 -2.82
C ALA A 208 -14.08 -0.29 -2.41
N LEU A 209 -14.93 0.21 -3.30
CA LEU A 209 -15.91 1.25 -2.97
C LEU A 209 -16.90 0.79 -1.88
N VAL A 210 -17.45 -0.42 -2.02
CA VAL A 210 -18.38 -0.98 -1.02
C VAL A 210 -17.69 -1.16 0.33
N VAL A 211 -16.49 -1.75 0.35
CA VAL A 211 -15.70 -1.94 1.57
C VAL A 211 -15.36 -0.60 2.20
N LEU A 212 -14.96 0.39 1.39
CA LEU A 212 -14.65 1.74 1.85
C LEU A 212 -15.86 2.37 2.55
N VAL A 213 -17.05 2.29 1.96
CA VAL A 213 -18.28 2.83 2.57
C VAL A 213 -18.60 2.12 3.88
N VAL A 214 -18.60 0.78 3.89
CA VAL A 214 -18.92 -0.01 5.08
C VAL A 214 -17.92 0.27 6.21
N CYS A 215 -16.62 0.23 5.91
CA CYS A 215 -15.58 0.50 6.89
C CYS A 215 -15.56 1.97 7.35
N SER A 216 -15.92 2.92 6.49
CA SER A 216 -16.04 4.33 6.87
C SER A 216 -17.20 4.56 7.84
N VAL A 217 -18.34 3.89 7.63
CA VAL A 217 -19.47 3.92 8.58
C VAL A 217 -19.06 3.28 9.92
N ALA A 218 -18.39 2.13 9.89
CA ALA A 218 -17.89 1.48 11.09
C ALA A 218 -16.88 2.35 11.85
N LEU A 219 -15.95 2.98 11.12
CA LEU A 219 -14.97 3.90 11.70
C LEU A 219 -15.66 5.12 12.32
N ARG A 220 -16.67 5.69 11.65
CA ARG A 220 -17.46 6.81 12.19
C ARG A 220 -18.09 6.43 13.54
N VAL A 221 -18.72 5.26 13.63
CA VAL A 221 -19.31 4.78 14.89
C VAL A 221 -18.24 4.66 15.98
N TYR A 222 -17.09 4.08 15.66
CA TYR A 222 -15.96 3.95 16.58
C TYR A 222 -15.45 5.31 17.08
N LEU A 223 -15.26 6.27 16.18
CA LEU A 223 -14.76 7.60 16.54
C LEU A 223 -15.75 8.35 17.44
N ILE A 224 -17.05 8.29 17.14
CA ILE A 224 -18.08 8.92 17.98
C ILE A 224 -18.09 8.29 19.39
N SER A 225 -17.99 6.96 19.49
CA SER A 225 -18.02 6.28 20.78
C SER A 225 -16.75 6.44 21.63
N SER A 226 -15.58 6.52 20.99
CA SER A 226 -14.29 6.39 21.67
C SER A 226 -13.45 7.68 21.66
N VAL A 227 -13.73 8.62 20.76
CA VAL A 227 -12.89 9.80 20.51
C VAL A 227 -13.62 11.12 20.83
N GLU A 228 -14.92 11.23 20.58
CA GLU A 228 -15.70 12.48 20.81
C GLU A 228 -16.14 12.71 22.29
N GLY A 229 -15.82 11.79 23.21
CA GLY A 229 -16.12 11.93 24.65
C GLY A 229 -15.03 12.65 25.48
N HIS A 230 -14.91 12.30 26.77
CA HIS A 230 -13.72 12.60 27.60
C HIS A 230 -12.52 11.79 27.07
N SER A 231 -12.06 12.14 25.87
CA SER A 231 -11.03 11.42 25.16
C SER A 231 -9.75 11.47 25.99
N VAL A 232 -9.32 10.30 26.46
CA VAL A 232 -8.01 10.08 27.09
C VAL A 232 -6.88 10.47 26.11
N TYR A 233 -7.21 10.56 24.81
CA TYR A 233 -6.29 10.87 23.73
C TYR A 233 -6.02 12.37 23.54
N GLY A 234 -6.84 13.27 24.10
CA GLY A 234 -6.61 14.72 24.05
C GLY A 234 -6.23 15.23 22.65
N GLN A 235 -5.05 15.85 22.52
CA GLN A 235 -4.54 16.38 21.25
C GLN A 235 -4.18 15.30 20.20
N LEU A 236 -4.00 14.04 20.60
CA LEU A 236 -3.69 12.93 19.68
C LEU A 236 -4.93 12.36 18.98
N ALA A 237 -6.13 12.74 19.41
CA ALA A 237 -7.39 12.25 18.85
C ALA A 237 -7.49 12.45 17.32
N ALA A 238 -7.18 13.65 16.84
CA ALA A 238 -7.31 13.99 15.42
C ALA A 238 -6.31 13.25 14.52
N PRO A 239 -4.98 13.24 14.79
CA PRO A 239 -4.03 12.47 14.00
C PRO A 239 -4.33 10.96 13.97
N VAL A 240 -4.78 10.39 15.09
CA VAL A 240 -5.17 8.98 15.16
C VAL A 240 -6.40 8.70 14.30
N ALA A 241 -7.41 9.58 14.33
CA ALA A 241 -8.60 9.44 13.49
C ALA A 241 -8.25 9.49 11.99
N VAL A 242 -7.36 10.40 11.59
CA VAL A 242 -6.88 10.49 10.20
C VAL A 242 -6.10 9.24 9.81
N LEU A 243 -5.18 8.75 10.67
CA LEU A 243 -4.44 7.52 10.42
C LEU A 243 -5.37 6.31 10.21
N LEU A 244 -6.38 6.16 11.08
CA LEU A 244 -7.38 5.10 10.96
C LEU A 244 -8.22 5.21 9.70
N TRP A 245 -8.56 6.43 9.29
CA TRP A 245 -9.30 6.65 8.04
C TRP A 245 -8.46 6.29 6.81
N ILE A 246 -7.20 6.73 6.75
CA ILE A 246 -6.28 6.35 5.67
C ILE A 246 -6.05 4.83 5.67
N PHE A 247 -5.95 4.22 6.85
CA PHE A 247 -5.86 2.76 6.98
C PHE A 247 -7.08 2.05 6.40
N VAL A 248 -8.29 2.51 6.70
CA VAL A 248 -9.53 1.99 6.11
C VAL A 248 -9.52 2.13 4.58
N VAL A 249 -9.08 3.27 4.05
CA VAL A 249 -8.94 3.48 2.61
C VAL A 249 -7.96 2.46 2.02
N ALA A 250 -6.75 2.35 2.58
CA ALA A 250 -5.73 1.43 2.10
C ALA A 250 -6.22 -0.03 2.14
N LEU A 251 -6.91 -0.40 3.22
CA LEU A 251 -7.50 -1.73 3.39
C LEU A 251 -8.56 -2.01 2.31
N ALA A 252 -9.45 -1.05 2.05
CA ALA A 252 -10.47 -1.18 1.02
C ALA A 252 -9.86 -1.35 -0.38
N VAL A 253 -8.84 -0.56 -0.71
CA VAL A 253 -8.11 -0.67 -1.99
C VAL A 253 -7.47 -2.05 -2.13
N LEU A 254 -6.80 -2.56 -1.10
CA LEU A 254 -6.13 -3.88 -1.17
C LEU A 254 -7.13 -5.04 -1.20
N ILE A 255 -8.28 -4.94 -0.52
CA ILE A 255 -9.34 -5.95 -0.62
C ILE A 255 -9.94 -5.97 -2.04
N GLY A 256 -10.13 -4.80 -2.66
CA GLY A 256 -10.54 -4.71 -4.06
C GLY A 256 -9.54 -5.36 -5.02
N ALA A 257 -8.24 -5.11 -4.81
CA ALA A 257 -7.19 -5.77 -5.58
C ALA A 257 -7.16 -7.29 -5.37
N ALA A 258 -7.31 -7.75 -4.14
CA ALA A 258 -7.40 -9.18 -3.83
C ALA A 258 -8.60 -9.83 -4.51
N MET A 259 -9.71 -9.11 -4.68
CA MET A 259 -10.85 -9.60 -5.47
C MET A 259 -10.45 -9.77 -6.94
N ASN A 260 -9.81 -8.78 -7.57
CA ASN A 260 -9.38 -8.89 -8.96
C ASN A 260 -8.39 -10.04 -9.15
N ALA A 261 -7.41 -10.17 -8.25
CA ALA A 261 -6.46 -11.28 -8.27
C ALA A 261 -7.15 -12.65 -8.11
N ALA A 262 -8.17 -12.76 -7.26
CA ALA A 262 -8.94 -13.98 -7.10
C ALA A 262 -9.77 -14.32 -8.35
N ILE A 263 -10.34 -13.31 -9.02
CA ILE A 263 -11.06 -13.47 -10.30
C ILE A 263 -10.09 -13.94 -11.39
N ASP A 264 -8.92 -13.31 -11.52
CA ASP A 264 -7.88 -13.69 -12.48
C ASP A 264 -7.36 -15.11 -12.21
N ARG A 265 -7.17 -15.53 -10.95
CA ARG A 265 -6.79 -16.92 -10.65
C ARG A 265 -7.83 -17.94 -11.12
N ARG A 266 -9.12 -17.57 -11.14
CA ARG A 266 -10.20 -18.47 -11.55
C ARG A 266 -10.43 -18.47 -13.07
N TRP A 267 -10.29 -17.31 -13.69
CA TRP A 267 -10.43 -17.10 -15.13
C TRP A 267 -9.25 -16.27 -15.64
N PRO A 268 -8.06 -16.87 -15.75
CA PRO A 268 -6.86 -16.13 -16.08
C PRO A 268 -6.86 -15.72 -17.56
N THR A 269 -6.38 -14.52 -17.80
CA THR A 269 -5.98 -14.08 -19.13
C THR A 269 -4.72 -14.85 -19.55
N VAL A 270 -4.56 -15.10 -20.85
CA VAL A 270 -3.40 -15.86 -21.38
C VAL A 270 -2.09 -15.24 -20.89
N GLU A 271 -1.99 -13.91 -20.93
CA GLU A 271 -0.79 -13.19 -20.50
C GLU A 271 -0.50 -13.33 -18.99
N THR A 272 -1.54 -13.31 -18.13
CA THR A 272 -1.36 -13.47 -16.68
C THR A 272 -1.00 -14.91 -16.32
N ALA A 273 -1.61 -15.89 -17.00
CA ALA A 273 -1.27 -17.30 -16.86
C ALA A 273 0.17 -17.60 -17.27
N ASP A 274 0.58 -17.16 -18.46
CA ASP A 274 1.93 -17.38 -18.99
C ASP A 274 2.98 -16.69 -18.11
N ALA A 275 2.70 -15.45 -17.68
CA ALA A 275 3.60 -14.71 -16.81
C ALA A 275 3.76 -15.35 -15.41
N ARG A 276 2.69 -15.93 -14.85
CA ARG A 276 2.74 -16.65 -13.58
C ARG A 276 3.53 -17.95 -13.71
N ALA A 277 3.30 -18.72 -14.77
CA ALA A 277 4.03 -19.95 -15.04
C ALA A 277 5.54 -19.69 -15.27
N GLU A 278 5.89 -18.61 -15.96
CA GLU A 278 7.27 -18.16 -16.09
C GLU A 278 7.89 -17.83 -14.72
N ASN A 279 7.18 -17.06 -13.90
CA ASN A 279 7.66 -16.66 -12.58
C ASN A 279 7.86 -17.86 -11.63
N GLU A 280 6.94 -18.82 -11.64
CA GLU A 280 7.04 -20.07 -10.90
C GLU A 280 8.29 -20.87 -11.29
N ARG A 281 8.59 -21.00 -12.59
CA ARG A 281 9.81 -21.67 -13.08
C ARG A 281 11.08 -20.98 -12.59
N LEU A 282 11.12 -19.64 -12.68
CA LEU A 282 12.26 -18.87 -12.20
C LEU A 282 12.46 -19.02 -10.68
N ALA A 283 11.37 -19.06 -9.92
CA ALA A 283 11.41 -19.28 -8.48
C ALA A 283 11.89 -20.69 -8.12
N GLU A 284 11.46 -21.72 -8.84
CA GLU A 284 11.93 -23.10 -8.69
C GLU A 284 13.43 -23.22 -8.98
N ASP A 285 13.90 -22.65 -10.09
CA ASP A 285 15.33 -22.65 -10.45
C ASP A 285 16.19 -21.95 -9.40
N ALA A 286 15.73 -20.79 -8.90
CA ALA A 286 16.41 -20.05 -7.84
C ALA A 286 16.41 -20.82 -6.50
N ALA A 287 15.36 -21.58 -6.19
CA ALA A 287 15.31 -22.43 -5.00
C ALA A 287 16.30 -23.60 -5.10
N VAL A 288 16.39 -24.24 -6.28
CA VAL A 288 17.36 -25.32 -6.55
C VAL A 288 18.80 -24.81 -6.42
N GLN A 289 19.10 -23.63 -6.98
CA GLN A 289 20.42 -23.00 -6.86
C GLN A 289 20.78 -22.70 -5.41
N ARG A 290 19.89 -22.06 -4.64
CA ARG A 290 20.09 -21.80 -3.21
C ARG A 290 20.31 -23.08 -2.40
N GLY A 291 19.57 -24.15 -2.72
CA GLY A 291 19.74 -25.46 -2.10
C GLY A 291 21.13 -26.06 -2.37
N ARG A 292 21.64 -25.93 -3.60
CA ARG A 292 23.00 -26.36 -3.98
C ARG A 292 24.07 -25.57 -3.26
N GLU A 293 23.93 -24.25 -3.18
CA GLU A 293 24.87 -23.38 -2.46
C GLU A 293 24.89 -23.66 -0.96
N ALA A 294 23.72 -23.84 -0.33
CA ALA A 294 23.63 -24.20 1.08
C ALA A 294 24.23 -25.58 1.36
N ALA A 295 23.99 -26.56 0.49
CA ALA A 295 24.61 -27.88 0.58
C ALA A 295 26.15 -27.81 0.43
N ALA A 296 26.64 -26.98 -0.49
CA ALA A 296 28.07 -26.75 -0.67
C ALA A 296 28.70 -26.10 0.57
N ARG A 297 28.07 -25.07 1.15
CA ARG A 297 28.53 -24.43 2.41
C ARG A 297 28.62 -25.44 3.55
N ARG A 298 27.56 -26.24 3.76
CA ARG A 298 27.55 -27.30 4.78
C ARG A 298 28.60 -28.39 4.53
N ALA A 299 28.95 -28.67 3.28
CA ALA A 299 30.00 -29.64 2.95
C ALA A 299 31.39 -29.10 3.27
N VAL A 300 31.64 -27.82 3.02
CA VAL A 300 32.88 -27.13 3.39
C VAL A 300 33.02 -27.06 4.91
N GLU A 301 31.98 -26.62 5.62
CA GLU A 301 31.97 -26.57 7.09
C GLU A 301 32.24 -27.95 7.71
N ARG A 302 31.65 -29.02 7.15
CA ARG A 302 31.94 -30.40 7.57
C ARG A 302 33.41 -30.77 7.34
N ALA A 303 33.94 -30.50 6.15
CA ALA A 303 35.33 -30.80 5.82
C ALA A 303 36.33 -30.04 6.72
N GLU A 304 36.03 -28.79 7.07
CA GLU A 304 36.82 -28.00 8.01
C GLU A 304 36.77 -28.57 9.43
N ARG A 305 35.57 -28.95 9.91
CA ARG A 305 35.39 -29.61 11.22
C ARG A 305 36.20 -30.92 11.28
N THR A 306 36.11 -31.75 10.25
CA THR A 306 36.88 -33.00 10.16
C THR A 306 38.39 -32.75 10.24
N ARG A 307 38.90 -31.72 9.55
CA ARG A 307 40.33 -31.34 9.61
C ARG A 307 40.75 -30.81 10.98
N GLN A 308 39.91 -30.01 11.62
CA GLN A 308 40.22 -29.37 12.91
C GLN A 308 40.25 -30.38 14.06
N PHE A 309 39.35 -31.37 14.05
CA PHE A 309 39.26 -32.38 15.11
C PHE A 309 40.07 -33.65 14.82
N GLY A 310 40.77 -33.73 13.68
CA GLY A 310 41.63 -34.87 13.35
C GLY A 310 40.89 -36.20 13.24
N LEU A 311 39.58 -36.17 12.92
CA LEU A 311 38.76 -37.36 12.69
C LEU A 311 39.07 -37.91 11.31
N ALA A 312 40.27 -38.46 11.13
CA ALA A 312 40.63 -39.19 9.93
C ALA A 312 39.92 -40.56 9.95
N GLU A 313 39.02 -40.73 8.98
CA GLU A 313 38.48 -41.99 8.45
C GLU A 313 38.50 -43.21 9.38
N GLY A 314 37.37 -43.44 10.05
CA GLY A 314 37.04 -44.75 10.60
C GLY A 314 35.93 -44.65 11.62
N HIS A 315 34.76 -45.19 11.28
CA HIS A 315 33.52 -45.17 12.08
C HIS A 315 32.92 -43.75 12.14
N ASP A 316 31.73 -43.44 11.59
CA ASP A 316 30.46 -44.12 11.82
C ASP A 316 29.46 -43.81 10.68
N GLU A 317 28.88 -44.84 10.05
CA GLU A 317 27.59 -44.69 9.38
C GLU A 317 26.41 -44.75 10.38
N ASP A 318 26.68 -44.87 11.70
CA ASP A 318 25.66 -45.19 12.71
C ASP A 318 25.68 -44.30 13.99
N LEU A 319 26.40 -43.17 14.06
CA LEU A 319 26.49 -42.38 15.32
C LEU A 319 25.99 -40.93 15.29
N PHE A 320 25.43 -40.44 14.18
CA PHE A 320 24.74 -39.13 14.20
C PHE A 320 23.53 -39.09 13.25
N ASP A 321 22.62 -40.05 13.42
CA ASP A 321 21.19 -39.84 13.11
C ASP A 321 20.43 -39.30 14.36
N GLU A 322 21.15 -38.96 15.45
CA GLU A 322 20.58 -38.52 16.73
C GLU A 322 20.78 -37.03 17.07
N ASP A 323 21.44 -36.23 16.24
CA ASP A 323 21.62 -34.77 16.48
C ASP A 323 20.73 -33.87 15.59
N ASP A 324 19.82 -34.43 14.79
CA ASP A 324 18.80 -33.64 14.06
C ASP A 324 17.51 -33.44 14.88
N ASP A 325 17.48 -33.93 16.13
CA ASP A 325 16.50 -33.58 17.18
C ASP A 325 17.06 -32.49 18.12
N GLU A 326 17.92 -31.59 17.62
CA GLU A 326 18.16 -30.33 18.34
C GLU A 326 16.84 -29.53 18.27
N PRO A 327 16.11 -29.35 19.39
CA PRO A 327 14.94 -28.49 19.38
C PRO A 327 15.40 -27.12 18.89
N ALA A 328 14.64 -26.53 17.96
CA ALA A 328 14.92 -25.19 17.45
C ALA A 328 15.37 -24.27 18.59
N PRO A 329 16.45 -23.49 18.43
CA PRO A 329 17.02 -22.70 19.51
C PRO A 329 15.89 -21.97 20.24
N SER A 330 15.85 -22.10 21.56
CA SER A 330 14.73 -21.78 22.46
C SER A 330 14.29 -20.31 22.49
N GLU A 331 14.79 -19.51 21.55
CA GLU A 331 14.40 -18.12 21.28
C GLU A 331 13.11 -18.00 20.46
N TYR A 332 12.51 -19.10 20.01
CA TYR A 332 11.24 -19.10 19.24
C TYR A 332 10.05 -19.62 20.07
N PRO A 333 9.00 -18.81 20.29
CA PRO A 333 7.78 -19.27 20.97
C PRO A 333 7.06 -20.36 20.15
N GLU A 334 6.69 -21.47 20.79
CA GLU A 334 6.10 -22.68 20.19
C GLU A 334 4.87 -22.46 19.29
N ARG A 335 4.25 -21.28 19.34
CA ARG A 335 3.12 -20.86 18.51
C ARG A 335 3.36 -20.96 16.99
N TRP A 336 4.60 -20.96 16.53
CA TRP A 336 4.93 -20.86 15.11
C TRP A 336 5.39 -22.18 14.46
N ALA A 337 5.47 -23.27 15.24
CA ALA A 337 5.90 -24.58 14.74
C ALA A 337 4.92 -25.22 13.72
N GLY A 338 3.65 -24.81 13.71
CA GLY A 338 2.62 -25.36 12.82
C GLY A 338 2.53 -24.71 11.43
N PHE A 339 3.35 -23.70 11.11
CA PHE A 339 3.22 -22.91 9.88
C PHE A 339 4.11 -23.36 8.70
N LEU A 340 4.98 -24.36 8.91
CA LEU A 340 5.77 -24.96 7.85
C LEU A 340 5.11 -26.27 7.40
N PRO A 341 4.98 -26.53 6.08
CA PRO A 341 4.42 -27.79 5.61
C PRO A 341 5.41 -28.92 5.91
N HIS A 342 5.17 -29.64 7.01
CA HIS A 342 5.87 -30.89 7.29
C HIS A 342 5.30 -32.03 6.41
N ASP A 343 6.22 -32.89 6.00
CA ASP A 343 6.05 -34.25 5.47
C ASP A 343 5.87 -34.49 3.97
N ASP A 344 5.30 -33.57 3.17
CA ASP A 344 4.90 -33.96 1.80
C ASP A 344 6.01 -33.80 0.73
N VAL A 345 6.94 -32.86 0.93
CA VAL A 345 8.06 -32.64 -0.02
C VAL A 345 9.12 -33.75 0.10
N ARG A 346 9.41 -34.22 1.32
CA ARG A 346 10.45 -35.23 1.58
C ARG A 346 10.06 -36.62 1.03
N ARG A 347 8.76 -36.97 1.04
CA ARG A 347 8.27 -38.23 0.43
C ARG A 347 8.35 -38.22 -1.09
N ARG A 348 8.05 -37.09 -1.74
CA ARG A 348 8.13 -36.96 -3.21
C ARG A 348 9.57 -37.08 -3.73
N VAL A 349 10.55 -36.52 -3.01
CA VAL A 349 11.97 -36.63 -3.36
C VAL A 349 12.51 -38.06 -3.18
N ARG A 350 12.08 -38.78 -2.14
CA ARG A 350 12.48 -40.19 -1.94
C ARG A 350 11.87 -41.14 -2.98
N ALA A 351 10.66 -40.85 -3.50
CA ALA A 351 10.02 -41.69 -4.52
C ALA A 351 10.73 -41.64 -5.88
N VAL A 352 11.33 -40.50 -6.25
CA VAL A 352 12.07 -40.33 -7.51
C VAL A 352 13.38 -41.14 -7.52
N ARG A 353 14.01 -41.33 -6.36
CA ARG A 353 15.32 -41.99 -6.24
C ARG A 353 15.26 -43.53 -6.30
N ARG A 354 14.05 -44.13 -6.31
CA ARG A 354 13.85 -45.60 -6.23
C ARG A 354 13.38 -46.27 -7.54
N ARG A 355 13.42 -45.60 -8.70
CA ARG A 355 13.16 -46.29 -9.98
C ARG A 355 14.43 -46.99 -10.48
N PRO A 356 14.48 -48.34 -10.58
CA PRO A 356 15.57 -49.02 -11.26
C PRO A 356 15.51 -48.75 -12.77
N PRO A 357 16.65 -48.74 -13.49
CA PRO A 357 16.67 -48.62 -14.95
C PRO A 357 15.96 -49.81 -15.58
N ARG A 358 15.12 -49.56 -16.59
CA ARG A 358 14.46 -50.62 -17.39
C ARG A 358 15.49 -51.33 -18.28
N PRO A 359 15.35 -52.65 -18.49
CA PRO A 359 16.23 -53.43 -19.34
C PRO A 359 16.13 -53.06 -20.82
#